data_AF-A0A4Z1J0Q9-F1
#
_entry.id   AF-A0A4Z1J0Q9-F1
#
_cell.length_a   1.000
_cell.length_b   1.000
_cell.length_c   1.000
_cell.angle_alpha   90.00
_cell.angle_beta   90.00
_cell.angle_gamma   90.00
#
_symmetry.space_group_name_H-M   'P 1'
#
loop_
_entity.id
_entity.type
_entity.pdbx_description
1 polymer ?
#
loop_
_entity_poly.entity_id
_entity_poly.type
_entity_poly.pdbx_seq_one_letter_code
_entity_poly.pdbx_strand_id
1 'polypeptide(L)'
;MKDSCHGFDTRVEIGTRFAASTYTLYSLNESVNNQTFYLAPVLAPKFGSKEPYQYFHRFSGSTTNTANFAIDVDIDNGVWRELHFNGTDELTKWWASGRKQYPSVHPIFDNITTTESATKLNGTFVIRDGHLWMPDFDLIIQGLEDSRKHAEIEPFIRVFDTEGLPHSRTEKLLSPRWNWNNRHDPSIVMRTASFGHGRQRLDISNREQQKLDGVSNGSIMPLAVIAAFRMRMNEMYALNSGRPFNVKKYSEYDDVKAIA
;
A
#
# COMPACT_ATOMS: atom_id res chain seq x y z
N MET A 1 -21.73 -13.41 -5.97
CA MET A 1 -21.18 -12.12 -5.48
C MET A 1 -20.89 -11.27 -6.70
N LYS A 2 -21.43 -10.04 -6.77
CA LYS A 2 -21.14 -9.13 -7.90
C LYS A 2 -19.63 -8.99 -8.04
N ASP A 3 -19.11 -9.10 -9.26
CA ASP A 3 -17.71 -8.87 -9.56
C ASP A 3 -17.33 -7.45 -9.12
N SER A 4 -16.77 -7.36 -7.91
CA SER A 4 -16.30 -6.11 -7.30
C SER A 4 -15.07 -5.56 -8.01
N CYS A 5 -14.68 -6.13 -9.14
CA CYS A 5 -13.48 -5.81 -9.89
C CYS A 5 -13.80 -5.68 -11.39
N HIS A 6 -15.09 -5.66 -11.73
CA HIS A 6 -15.57 -5.37 -13.05
C HIS A 6 -15.06 -3.98 -13.49
N GLY A 7 -14.38 -3.94 -14.64
CA GLY A 7 -13.75 -2.74 -15.20
C GLY A 7 -12.31 -2.45 -14.75
N PHE A 8 -11.63 -3.42 -14.13
CA PHE A 8 -10.23 -3.33 -13.72
C PHE A 8 -9.42 -4.47 -14.35
N ASP A 9 -8.22 -4.16 -14.83
CA ASP A 9 -7.43 -5.03 -15.71
C ASP A 9 -6.27 -5.75 -14.99
N THR A 10 -5.96 -5.35 -13.75
CA THR A 10 -4.96 -6.03 -12.92
C THR A 10 -5.57 -6.45 -11.57
N ARG A 11 -5.09 -7.58 -11.05
CA ARG A 11 -5.34 -8.08 -9.70
C ARG A 11 -4.03 -8.13 -8.92
N VAL A 12 -4.06 -7.68 -7.67
CA VAL A 12 -2.91 -7.71 -6.77
C VAL A 12 -3.26 -8.56 -5.57
N GLU A 13 -2.49 -9.61 -5.35
CA GLU A 13 -2.59 -10.42 -4.15
C GLU A 13 -2.00 -9.68 -2.95
N ILE A 14 -2.85 -9.37 -1.96
CA ILE A 14 -2.42 -8.77 -0.69
C ILE A 14 -2.67 -9.70 0.50
N GLY A 15 -3.11 -10.93 0.22
CA GLY A 15 -3.23 -12.03 1.16
C GLY A 15 -4.43 -11.92 2.11
N THR A 16 -4.41 -12.74 3.16
CA THR A 16 -5.47 -12.80 4.19
C THR A 16 -5.09 -12.04 5.46
N ARG A 17 -3.92 -11.40 5.48
CA ARG A 17 -3.36 -10.71 6.65
C ARG A 17 -3.22 -9.22 6.33
N PHE A 18 -3.31 -8.42 7.39
CA PHE A 18 -3.30 -6.97 7.29
C PHE A 18 -1.96 -6.43 6.76
N ALA A 19 -0.83 -7.06 7.07
CA ALA A 19 0.48 -6.72 6.52
C ALA A 19 1.05 -7.85 5.66
N ALA A 20 1.08 -7.66 4.34
CA ALA A 20 1.82 -8.51 3.41
C ALA A 20 3.20 -7.89 3.13
N SER A 21 4.20 -8.75 2.96
CA SER A 21 5.55 -8.36 2.52
C SER A 21 5.82 -8.72 1.07
N THR A 22 4.93 -9.46 0.42
CA THR A 22 5.04 -9.85 -0.98
C THR A 22 3.73 -9.58 -1.66
N TYR A 23 3.78 -8.90 -2.81
CA TYR A 23 2.63 -8.48 -3.60
C TYR A 23 2.81 -9.04 -5.00
N THR A 24 1.89 -9.89 -5.44
CA THR A 24 1.93 -10.45 -6.80
C THR A 24 0.85 -9.79 -7.63
N LEU A 25 1.26 -9.18 -8.75
CA LEU A 25 0.42 -8.45 -9.68
C LEU A 25 0.18 -9.35 -10.88
N TYR A 26 -1.10 -9.62 -11.14
CA TYR A 26 -1.61 -10.44 -12.22
C TYR A 26 -2.37 -9.54 -13.20
N SER A 27 -1.88 -9.40 -14.42
CA SER A 27 -2.66 -8.75 -15.48
C SER A 27 -3.72 -9.72 -16.00
N LEU A 28 -4.86 -9.19 -16.43
CA LEU A 28 -5.87 -9.95 -17.17
C LEU A 28 -5.42 -10.22 -18.63
N ASN A 29 -4.38 -9.52 -19.11
CA ASN A 29 -3.72 -9.88 -20.36
C ASN A 29 -2.75 -11.04 -20.12
N GLU A 30 -3.08 -12.22 -20.64
CA GLU A 30 -2.28 -13.46 -20.48
C GLU A 30 -0.86 -13.35 -21.07
N SER A 31 -0.61 -12.38 -21.96
CA SER A 31 0.72 -12.14 -22.53
C SER A 31 1.67 -11.41 -21.57
N VAL A 32 1.15 -10.86 -20.47
CA VAL A 32 1.93 -10.13 -19.47
C VAL A 32 2.31 -11.08 -18.34
N ASN A 33 3.61 -11.28 -18.15
CA ASN A 33 4.11 -12.08 -17.03
C ASN A 33 3.76 -11.44 -15.68
N ASN A 34 3.50 -12.30 -14.68
CA ASN A 34 3.26 -11.86 -13.31
C ASN A 34 4.45 -11.05 -12.77
N GLN A 35 4.14 -9.93 -12.14
CA GLN A 35 5.14 -9.06 -11.52
C GLN A 35 5.08 -9.25 -10.00
N THR A 36 6.23 -9.27 -9.33
CA THR A 36 6.30 -9.42 -7.87
C THR A 36 7.02 -8.24 -7.26
N PHE A 37 6.39 -7.66 -6.24
CA PHE A 37 6.95 -6.60 -5.42
C PHE A 37 7.13 -7.06 -3.98
N TYR A 38 8.14 -6.48 -3.33
CA TYR A 38 8.56 -6.82 -1.99
C TYR A 38 8.51 -5.58 -1.12
N LEU A 39 7.96 -5.73 0.09
CA LEU A 39 7.84 -4.65 1.07
C LEU A 39 8.62 -5.00 2.33
N ALA A 40 9.53 -4.11 2.71
CA ALA A 40 10.24 -4.18 3.98
C ALA A 40 10.33 -2.79 4.66
N PRO A 41 10.22 -2.72 5.99
CA PRO A 41 10.54 -1.51 6.75
C PRO A 41 12.05 -1.38 6.93
N VAL A 42 12.51 -0.15 6.83
CA VAL A 42 13.92 0.23 6.81
C VAL A 42 14.16 1.31 7.85
N LEU A 43 15.25 1.16 8.60
CA LEU A 43 15.72 2.10 9.61
C LEU A 43 17.11 2.58 9.19
N ALA A 44 17.22 3.84 8.81
CA ALA A 44 18.45 4.49 8.34
C ALA A 44 18.75 5.75 9.17
N PRO A 45 19.04 5.59 10.48
CA PRO A 45 19.14 6.71 11.39
C PRO A 45 20.42 7.51 11.16
N LYS A 46 20.30 8.84 11.12
CA LYS A 46 21.39 9.81 11.13
C LYS A 46 21.38 10.51 12.48
N PHE A 47 22.49 10.42 13.21
CA PHE A 47 22.61 10.99 14.55
C PHE A 47 22.28 12.50 14.55
N GLY A 48 21.37 12.91 15.45
CA GLY A 48 20.96 14.31 15.59
C GLY A 48 20.09 14.87 14.45
N SER A 49 19.73 14.05 13.46
CA SER A 49 18.92 14.47 12.33
C SER A 49 17.41 14.30 12.59
N LYS A 50 16.63 15.24 12.07
CA LYS A 50 15.17 15.15 11.96
C LYS A 50 14.72 15.11 10.49
N GLU A 51 15.65 14.87 9.57
CA GLU A 51 15.33 14.73 8.16
C GLU A 51 14.35 13.58 7.93
N PRO A 52 13.51 13.61 6.88
CA PRO A 52 12.73 12.45 6.50
C PRO A 52 13.60 11.23 6.14
N TYR A 53 12.97 10.07 6.01
CA TYR A 53 13.59 8.79 5.68
C TYR A 53 14.57 8.25 6.73
N GLN A 54 14.40 8.62 8.01
CA GLN A 54 15.05 7.92 9.13
C GLN A 54 14.45 6.54 9.34
N TYR A 55 13.13 6.45 9.16
CA TYR A 55 12.35 5.22 9.18
C TYR A 55 11.33 5.27 8.05
N PHE A 56 11.29 4.25 7.20
CA PHE A 56 10.39 4.23 6.05
C PHE A 56 10.15 2.79 5.57
N HIS A 57 9.19 2.61 4.68
CA HIS A 57 8.91 1.34 4.04
C HIS A 57 9.36 1.37 2.59
N ARG A 58 10.18 0.41 2.19
CA ARG A 58 10.64 0.24 0.80
C ARG A 58 9.80 -0.81 0.10
N PHE A 59 9.13 -0.39 -0.96
CA PHE A 59 8.37 -1.25 -1.87
C PHE A 59 9.14 -1.39 -3.18
N SER A 60 9.77 -2.54 -3.43
CA SER A 60 10.68 -2.73 -4.57
C SER A 60 10.31 -3.90 -5.47
N GLY A 61 10.60 -3.76 -6.76
CA GLY A 61 10.29 -4.76 -7.77
C GLY A 61 10.56 -4.26 -9.18
N SER A 62 9.88 -4.90 -10.14
CA SER A 62 9.95 -4.56 -11.56
C SER A 62 8.55 -4.63 -12.15
N THR A 63 8.21 -3.66 -13.00
CA THR A 63 7.07 -3.77 -13.92
C THR A 63 7.55 -4.32 -15.28
N THR A 64 6.61 -4.58 -16.19
CA THR A 64 6.91 -4.91 -17.59
C THR A 64 7.75 -3.83 -18.26
N ASN A 65 7.53 -2.57 -17.88
CA ASN A 65 8.09 -1.40 -18.57
C ASN A 65 9.25 -0.75 -17.80
N THR A 66 9.49 -1.14 -16.55
CA THR A 66 10.52 -0.53 -15.70
C THR A 66 11.11 -1.58 -14.78
N ALA A 67 12.38 -1.88 -15.01
CA ALA A 67 13.14 -2.81 -14.20
C ALA A 67 13.70 -2.12 -12.95
N ASN A 68 13.79 -2.88 -11.85
CA ASN A 68 14.61 -2.57 -10.68
C ASN A 68 14.35 -1.19 -10.08
N PHE A 69 13.09 -0.88 -9.78
CA PHE A 69 12.73 0.35 -9.10
C PHE A 69 12.16 0.05 -7.71
N ALA A 70 12.21 1.07 -6.86
CA ALA A 70 11.59 1.04 -5.55
C ALA A 70 10.89 2.35 -5.25
N ILE A 71 9.92 2.26 -4.35
CA ILE A 71 9.24 3.40 -3.77
C ILE A 71 9.48 3.33 -2.28
N ASP A 72 10.18 4.36 -1.76
CA ASP A 72 10.31 4.56 -0.33
C ASP A 72 9.16 5.44 0.13
N VAL A 73 8.45 4.99 1.16
CA VAL A 73 7.32 5.70 1.75
C VAL A 73 7.60 5.92 3.22
N ASP A 74 7.74 7.19 3.61
CA ASP A 74 7.86 7.61 5.01
C ASP A 74 6.49 8.12 5.46
N ILE A 75 5.73 7.22 6.08
CA ILE A 75 4.36 7.47 6.56
C ILE A 75 4.32 8.59 7.60
N ASP A 76 5.30 8.62 8.50
CA ASP A 76 5.28 9.54 9.64
C ASP A 76 5.64 10.97 9.21
N ASN A 77 6.47 11.14 8.17
CA ASN A 77 6.81 12.44 7.60
C ASN A 77 5.96 12.85 6.39
N GLY A 78 5.07 11.98 5.89
CA GLY A 78 4.18 12.31 4.77
C GLY A 78 4.91 12.46 3.43
N VAL A 79 6.00 11.72 3.22
CA VAL A 79 6.84 11.85 2.01
C VAL A 79 7.07 10.53 1.32
N TRP A 80 7.30 10.60 0.01
CA TRP A 80 7.64 9.45 -0.82
C TRP A 80 8.72 9.80 -1.83
N ARG A 81 9.46 8.78 -2.29
CA ARG A 81 10.41 8.90 -3.40
C ARG A 81 10.47 7.63 -4.23
N GLU A 82 10.59 7.81 -5.54
CA GLU A 82 10.84 6.76 -6.52
C GLU A 82 12.35 6.67 -6.79
N LEU A 83 12.87 5.46 -6.67
CA LEU A 83 14.28 5.13 -6.84
C LEU A 83 14.45 4.15 -8.00
N HIS A 84 15.41 4.38 -8.89
CA HIS A 84 15.79 3.44 -9.96
C HIS A 84 17.19 2.93 -9.70
N PHE A 85 17.36 1.61 -9.74
CA PHE A 85 18.61 0.93 -9.47
C PHE A 85 19.17 0.25 -10.71
N ASN A 86 20.49 0.08 -10.74
CA ASN A 86 21.17 -0.67 -11.82
C ASN A 86 20.95 -2.19 -11.73
N GLY A 87 20.37 -2.68 -10.64
CA GLY A 87 20.14 -4.10 -10.39
C GLY A 87 19.01 -4.31 -9.38
N THR A 88 18.56 -5.55 -9.24
CA THR A 88 17.47 -5.91 -8.34
C THR A 88 17.82 -5.62 -6.89
N ASP A 89 16.86 -5.07 -6.15
CA ASP A 89 16.97 -4.85 -4.72
C ASP A 89 16.84 -6.17 -3.94
N GLU A 90 17.90 -6.96 -3.98
CA GLU A 90 17.96 -8.28 -3.34
C GLU A 90 17.84 -8.18 -1.81
N LEU A 91 18.22 -7.04 -1.22
CA LEU A 91 18.11 -6.83 0.23
C LEU A 91 16.63 -6.78 0.66
N THR A 92 15.83 -5.90 0.05
CA THR A 92 14.39 -5.81 0.37
C THR A 92 13.67 -7.13 0.09
N LYS A 93 14.01 -7.79 -1.03
CA LYS A 93 13.46 -9.10 -1.38
C LYS A 93 13.79 -10.19 -0.35
N TRP A 94 15.04 -10.25 0.12
CA TRP A 94 15.47 -11.21 1.14
C TRP A 94 14.71 -10.98 2.45
N TRP A 95 14.63 -9.73 2.91
CA TRP A 95 13.93 -9.38 4.14
C TRP A 95 12.42 -9.60 4.07
N ALA A 96 11.79 -9.27 2.94
CA ALA A 96 10.38 -9.56 2.70
C ALA A 96 10.10 -11.07 2.73
N SER A 97 11.02 -11.88 2.19
CA SER A 97 10.92 -13.35 2.22
C SER A 97 11.09 -13.91 3.62
N GLY A 98 12.06 -13.40 4.39
CA GLY A 98 12.30 -13.78 5.79
C GLY A 98 11.12 -13.43 6.73
N ARG A 99 10.39 -12.35 6.46
CA ARG A 99 9.17 -11.95 7.20
C ARG A 99 8.05 -12.98 7.16
N LYS A 100 7.95 -13.77 6.08
CA LYS A 100 6.98 -14.89 6.02
C LYS A 100 7.33 -16.00 7.01
N GLN A 101 8.63 -16.18 7.30
CA GLN A 101 9.14 -17.22 8.19
C GLN A 101 9.17 -16.79 9.65
N TYR A 102 9.46 -15.51 9.91
CA TYR A 102 9.59 -14.94 11.25
C TYR A 102 8.66 -13.74 11.42
N PRO A 103 7.52 -13.89 12.11
CA PRO A 103 6.53 -12.81 12.26
C PRO A 103 7.10 -11.57 12.96
N SER A 104 8.08 -11.73 13.86
CA SER A 104 8.67 -10.70 14.71
C SER A 104 9.79 -9.88 14.04
N VAL A 105 9.93 -9.92 12.71
CA VAL A 105 11.08 -9.30 12.04
C VAL A 105 11.07 -7.79 12.23
N HIS A 106 12.14 -7.30 12.84
CA HIS A 106 12.42 -5.90 13.08
C HIS A 106 12.73 -5.16 11.77
N PRO A 107 12.71 -3.81 11.78
CA PRO A 107 13.26 -3.02 10.69
C PRO A 107 14.69 -3.42 10.35
N ILE A 108 15.04 -3.25 9.08
CA ILE A 108 16.39 -3.52 8.62
C ILE A 108 17.23 -2.27 8.89
N PHE A 109 18.38 -2.42 9.53
CA PHE A 109 19.33 -1.33 9.62
C PHE A 109 20.09 -1.25 8.31
N ASP A 110 20.00 -0.12 7.64
CA ASP A 110 20.69 0.09 6.38
C ASP A 110 21.35 1.47 6.35
N ASN A 111 22.56 1.53 5.79
CA ASN A 111 23.24 2.78 5.55
C ASN A 111 22.93 3.22 4.12
N ILE A 112 21.78 3.86 3.96
CA ILE A 112 21.28 4.21 2.64
C ILE A 112 21.98 5.48 2.16
N THR A 113 23.12 5.26 1.51
CA THR A 113 23.66 6.21 0.55
C THR A 113 22.85 6.10 -0.74
N THR A 114 21.61 6.57 -0.73
CA THR A 114 20.90 6.89 -1.97
C THR A 114 21.69 8.00 -2.64
N THR A 115 22.40 7.70 -3.73
CA THR A 115 22.96 8.74 -4.58
C THR A 115 21.80 9.52 -5.18
N GLU A 116 21.87 10.86 -5.23
CA GLU A 116 20.82 11.70 -5.82
C GLU A 116 20.42 11.23 -7.23
N SER A 117 21.36 10.66 -7.98
CA SER A 117 21.16 10.06 -9.30
C SER A 117 20.17 8.90 -9.36
N ALA A 118 19.96 8.19 -8.24
CA ALA A 118 19.01 7.09 -8.13
C ALA A 118 17.57 7.60 -7.92
N THR A 119 17.40 8.81 -7.36
CA THR A 119 16.07 9.38 -7.14
C THR A 119 15.54 9.94 -8.46
N LYS A 120 14.41 9.40 -8.93
CA LYS A 120 13.76 9.86 -10.16
C LYS A 120 12.65 10.86 -9.88
N LEU A 121 11.83 10.58 -8.88
CA LEU A 121 10.71 11.41 -8.47
C LEU A 121 10.65 11.43 -6.93
N ASN A 122 10.14 12.51 -6.38
CA ASN A 122 9.79 12.60 -4.97
C ASN A 122 8.59 13.51 -4.82
N GLY A 123 7.94 13.42 -3.67
CA GLY A 123 6.77 14.24 -3.40
C GLY A 123 6.25 14.02 -2.01
N THR A 124 5.03 14.51 -1.80
CA THR A 124 4.38 14.50 -0.50
C THR A 124 3.01 13.85 -0.58
N PHE A 125 2.50 13.43 0.57
CA PHE A 125 1.09 13.15 0.74
C PHE A 125 0.62 13.70 2.08
N VAL A 126 -0.68 14.01 2.14
CA VAL A 126 -1.30 14.59 3.32
C VAL A 126 -2.45 13.72 3.76
N ILE A 127 -2.46 13.37 5.05
CA ILE A 127 -3.60 12.70 5.67
C ILE A 127 -4.61 13.78 6.08
N ARG A 128 -5.85 13.68 5.59
CA ARG A 128 -6.97 14.56 5.93
C ARG A 128 -8.19 13.72 6.22
N ASP A 129 -8.76 13.87 7.41
CA ASP A 129 -10.06 13.29 7.76
C ASP A 129 -10.18 11.78 7.51
N GLY A 130 -9.07 11.06 7.66
CA GLY A 130 -9.00 9.61 7.46
C GLY A 130 -8.77 9.16 6.01
N HIS A 131 -8.50 10.11 5.12
CA HIS A 131 -8.14 9.91 3.73
C HIS A 131 -6.72 10.42 3.48
N LEU A 132 -6.08 9.96 2.41
CA LEU A 132 -4.74 10.38 2.01
C LEU A 132 -4.81 11.04 0.65
N TRP A 133 -4.26 12.25 0.54
CA TRP A 133 -4.19 13.02 -0.69
C TRP A 133 -2.75 13.07 -1.19
N MET A 134 -2.53 12.69 -2.46
CA MET A 134 -1.25 12.74 -3.16
C MET A 134 -1.35 13.79 -4.28
N PRO A 135 -1.04 15.07 -3.99
CA PRO A 135 -1.22 16.15 -4.96
C PRO A 135 -0.37 15.96 -6.23
N ASP A 136 0.84 15.42 -6.09
CA ASP A 136 1.79 15.25 -7.21
C ASP A 136 1.32 14.25 -8.28
N PHE A 137 0.32 13.42 -7.96
CA PHE A 137 -0.27 12.44 -8.87
C PHE A 137 -1.76 12.69 -9.13
N ASP A 138 -2.32 13.77 -8.59
CA ASP A 138 -3.77 13.98 -8.56
C ASP A 138 -4.53 12.77 -8.02
N LEU A 139 -4.04 12.12 -6.94
CA LEU A 139 -4.69 10.93 -6.36
C LEU A 139 -5.26 11.19 -4.97
N ILE A 140 -6.43 10.61 -4.69
CA ILE A 140 -7.00 10.50 -3.34
C ILE A 140 -7.20 9.03 -2.99
N ILE A 141 -6.66 8.60 -1.85
CA ILE A 141 -6.85 7.28 -1.25
C ILE A 141 -7.84 7.40 -0.09
N GLN A 142 -9.07 6.92 -0.30
CA GLN A 142 -10.12 6.92 0.73
C GLN A 142 -10.10 5.66 1.59
N GLY A 143 -10.57 5.80 2.84
CA GLY A 143 -10.80 4.69 3.77
C GLY A 143 -9.53 4.10 4.39
N LEU A 144 -8.39 4.79 4.27
CA LEU A 144 -7.09 4.27 4.70
C LEU A 144 -6.95 4.27 6.23
N GLU A 145 -7.37 5.34 6.93
CA GLU A 145 -7.39 5.33 8.41
C GLU A 145 -8.59 4.57 8.98
N ASP A 146 -9.72 4.52 8.28
CA ASP A 146 -10.89 3.78 8.75
C ASP A 146 -10.60 2.27 8.78
N SER A 147 -9.83 1.77 7.81
CA SER A 147 -9.35 0.38 7.83
C SER A 147 -8.41 0.09 9.01
N ARG A 148 -7.78 1.11 9.61
CA ARG A 148 -7.00 0.96 10.86
C ARG A 148 -7.88 0.55 12.04
N LYS A 149 -9.06 1.17 12.14
CA LYS A 149 -9.94 1.03 13.30
C LYS A 149 -10.86 -0.19 13.17
N HIS A 150 -11.10 -0.64 11.95
CA HIS A 150 -12.09 -1.64 11.64
C HIS A 150 -11.56 -2.62 10.59
N ALA A 151 -11.03 -3.77 11.01
CA ALA A 151 -10.51 -4.77 10.07
C ALA A 151 -11.63 -5.44 9.27
N GLU A 152 -12.84 -5.45 9.80
CA GLU A 152 -14.08 -5.90 9.16
C GLU A 152 -14.55 -4.98 8.02
N ILE A 153 -14.00 -3.76 7.95
CA ILE A 153 -14.27 -2.73 6.94
C ILE A 153 -13.24 -2.82 5.78
N GLU A 154 -12.27 -3.75 5.80
CA GLU A 154 -11.43 -4.03 4.63
C GLU A 154 -12.20 -4.86 3.58
N PRO A 155 -13.07 -4.21 2.79
CA PRO A 155 -12.85 -4.15 1.34
C PRO A 155 -13.07 -2.74 0.73
N PHE A 156 -12.91 -1.66 1.48
CA PHE A 156 -13.37 -0.33 1.03
C PHE A 156 -12.29 0.74 0.73
N ILE A 157 -11.00 0.39 0.70
CA ILE A 157 -9.97 1.33 0.23
C ILE A 157 -10.20 1.59 -1.26
N ARG A 158 -10.26 2.86 -1.65
CA ARG A 158 -10.48 3.30 -3.03
C ARG A 158 -9.53 4.43 -3.38
N VAL A 159 -8.91 4.32 -4.54
CA VAL A 159 -8.03 5.33 -5.10
C VAL A 159 -8.75 6.01 -6.24
N PHE A 160 -8.93 7.31 -6.11
CA PHE A 160 -9.54 8.18 -7.10
C PHE A 160 -8.45 8.94 -7.83
N ASP A 161 -8.50 8.89 -9.15
CA ASP A 161 -7.88 9.86 -10.03
C ASP A 161 -8.71 11.15 -9.99
N THR A 162 -8.05 12.24 -9.63
CA THR A 162 -8.66 13.56 -9.48
C THR A 162 -8.24 14.53 -10.59
N GLU A 163 -7.47 14.06 -11.57
CA GLU A 163 -7.10 14.85 -12.73
C GLU A 163 -8.36 15.37 -13.45
N GLY A 164 -8.44 16.69 -13.59
CA GLY A 164 -9.58 17.35 -14.23
C GLY A 164 -10.90 17.30 -13.45
N LEU A 165 -10.93 16.79 -12.21
CA LEU A 165 -12.13 16.85 -11.37
C LEU A 165 -12.36 18.27 -10.83
N PRO A 166 -13.62 18.74 -10.74
CA PRO A 166 -13.92 19.99 -10.07
C PRO A 166 -13.46 19.97 -8.61
N HIS A 167 -12.93 21.09 -8.12
CA HIS A 167 -12.46 21.22 -6.73
C HIS A 167 -13.52 20.79 -5.71
N SER A 168 -14.80 21.12 -5.93
CA SER A 168 -15.91 20.70 -5.06
C SER A 168 -16.08 19.18 -4.96
N ARG A 169 -15.71 18.43 -6.00
CA ARG A 169 -15.72 16.97 -5.99
C ARG A 169 -14.53 16.42 -5.21
N THR A 170 -13.34 16.99 -5.40
CA THR A 170 -12.13 16.64 -4.64
C THR A 170 -12.34 16.87 -3.14
N GLU A 171 -12.89 18.01 -2.74
CA GLU A 171 -13.23 18.30 -1.33
C GLU A 171 -14.27 17.31 -0.78
N LYS A 172 -15.25 16.91 -1.59
CA LYS A 172 -16.22 15.88 -1.19
C LYS A 172 -15.56 14.51 -0.99
N LEU A 173 -14.55 14.17 -1.79
CA LEU A 173 -13.76 12.94 -1.63
C LEU A 173 -12.84 12.99 -0.39
N LEU A 174 -12.45 14.19 0.05
CA LEU A 174 -11.66 14.36 1.29
C LEU A 174 -12.54 14.53 2.54
N SER A 175 -13.87 14.55 2.39
CA SER A 175 -14.77 14.77 3.52
C SER A 175 -14.76 13.61 4.52
N PRO A 176 -14.77 13.88 5.84
CA PRO A 176 -14.84 12.85 6.89
C PRO A 176 -16.12 12.02 6.82
N ARG A 177 -17.20 12.57 6.23
CA ARG A 177 -18.46 11.86 6.03
C ARG A 177 -18.40 11.05 4.75
N TRP A 178 -17.74 9.91 4.84
CA TRP A 178 -17.66 8.98 3.74
C TRP A 178 -18.92 8.11 3.62
N ASN A 179 -19.70 8.32 2.56
CA ASN A 179 -20.80 7.46 2.18
C ASN A 179 -20.35 6.44 1.15
N TRP A 180 -19.86 5.28 1.61
CA TRP A 180 -19.59 4.17 0.72
C TRP A 180 -20.85 3.77 -0.04
N ASN A 181 -20.69 3.52 -1.34
CA ASN A 181 -21.72 2.91 -2.16
C ASN A 181 -21.06 2.07 -3.25
N ASN A 182 -21.85 1.15 -3.81
CA ASN A 182 -21.43 0.19 -4.83
C ASN A 182 -21.61 0.70 -6.27
N ARG A 183 -21.92 1.98 -6.47
CA ARG A 183 -22.08 2.53 -7.82
C ARG A 183 -20.70 2.60 -8.48
N HIS A 184 -20.68 2.37 -9.79
CA HIS A 184 -19.49 2.59 -10.58
C HIS A 184 -19.15 4.08 -10.57
N ASP A 185 -17.89 4.40 -10.29
CA ASP A 185 -17.35 5.75 -10.44
C ASP A 185 -16.12 5.64 -11.37
N PRO A 186 -16.16 6.28 -12.56
CA PRO A 186 -15.10 6.15 -13.56
C PRO A 186 -13.76 6.72 -13.12
N SER A 187 -13.74 7.59 -12.10
CA SER A 187 -12.50 8.11 -11.54
C SER A 187 -11.80 7.16 -10.56
N ILE A 188 -12.42 6.02 -10.21
CA ILE A 188 -11.74 5.01 -9.40
C ILE A 188 -10.75 4.25 -10.29
N VAL A 189 -9.46 4.36 -9.97
CA VAL A 189 -8.38 3.67 -10.67
C VAL A 189 -7.88 2.44 -9.92
N MET A 190 -8.08 2.39 -8.60
CA MET A 190 -7.72 1.23 -7.78
C MET A 190 -8.70 1.05 -6.61
N ARG A 191 -8.99 -0.19 -6.23
CA ARG A 191 -9.78 -0.48 -5.02
C ARG A 191 -9.45 -1.83 -4.41
N THR A 192 -9.59 -1.96 -3.10
CA THR A 192 -9.62 -3.28 -2.46
C THR A 192 -10.88 -4.04 -2.86
N ALA A 193 -10.76 -5.36 -2.94
CA ALA A 193 -11.82 -6.28 -3.25
C ALA A 193 -11.66 -7.55 -2.42
N SER A 194 -12.77 -8.17 -2.04
CA SER A 194 -12.77 -9.45 -1.37
C SER A 194 -13.31 -10.53 -2.29
N PHE A 195 -12.57 -11.64 -2.42
CA PHE A 195 -12.93 -12.75 -3.30
C PHE A 195 -13.19 -14.04 -2.49
N GLY A 196 -14.07 -14.90 -3.02
CA GLY A 196 -14.38 -16.23 -2.47
C GLY A 196 -15.62 -16.30 -1.55
N HIS A 197 -16.06 -17.53 -1.26
CA HIS A 197 -17.20 -17.77 -0.36
C HIS A 197 -16.75 -17.47 1.09
N GLY A 198 -17.32 -16.43 1.71
CA GLY A 198 -16.99 -16.05 3.09
C GLY A 198 -15.87 -15.01 3.26
N ARG A 199 -15.51 -14.25 2.21
CA ARG A 199 -14.50 -13.16 2.29
C ARG A 199 -13.11 -13.59 2.77
N GLN A 200 -12.67 -14.78 2.35
CA GLN A 200 -11.46 -15.42 2.87
C GLN A 200 -10.16 -14.73 2.44
N ARG A 201 -10.19 -13.92 1.37
CA ARG A 201 -9.01 -13.26 0.81
C ARG A 201 -9.32 -11.81 0.43
N LEU A 202 -8.35 -10.95 0.70
CA LEU A 202 -8.35 -9.55 0.27
C LEU A 202 -7.36 -9.40 -0.89
N ASP A 203 -7.82 -8.80 -1.96
CA ASP A 203 -7.03 -8.45 -3.14
C ASP A 203 -7.23 -6.97 -3.45
N ILE A 204 -6.37 -6.40 -4.29
CA ILE A 204 -6.56 -5.08 -4.87
C ILE A 204 -6.83 -5.24 -6.36
N SER A 205 -7.77 -4.47 -6.88
CA SER A 205 -8.02 -4.34 -8.31
C SER A 205 -7.53 -2.99 -8.79
N ASN A 206 -6.77 -3.00 -9.86
CA ASN A 206 -6.16 -1.83 -10.44
C ASN A 206 -6.50 -1.74 -11.94
N ARG A 207 -6.69 -0.53 -12.43
CA ARG A 207 -6.98 -0.25 -13.84
C ARG A 207 -5.66 -0.01 -14.55
N GLU A 208 -5.49 -0.60 -15.73
CA GLU A 208 -4.30 -0.34 -16.54
C GLU A 208 -4.46 0.99 -17.29
N GLN A 209 -3.37 1.76 -17.43
CA GLN A 209 -3.41 3.00 -18.21
C GLN A 209 -3.60 2.66 -19.69
N GLN A 210 -4.48 3.40 -20.37
CA GLN A 210 -4.73 3.19 -21.78
C GLN A 210 -3.42 3.28 -22.56
N LYS A 211 -3.09 2.20 -23.31
CA LYS A 211 -1.92 2.01 -24.20
C LYS A 211 -0.68 1.32 -23.61
N LEU A 212 -0.70 0.88 -22.35
CA LEU A 212 0.37 0.02 -21.81
C LEU A 212 -0.24 -1.26 -21.25
N ASP A 213 0.25 -2.41 -21.73
CA ASP A 213 -0.10 -3.70 -21.16
C ASP A 213 0.59 -3.88 -19.79
N GLY A 214 -0.18 -4.22 -18.76
CA GLY A 214 0.31 -4.39 -17.39
C GLY A 214 0.35 -3.10 -16.57
N VAL A 215 0.80 -3.22 -15.31
CA VAL A 215 0.77 -2.10 -14.36
C VAL A 215 1.82 -1.05 -14.71
N SER A 216 1.37 0.20 -14.91
CA SER A 216 2.24 1.35 -15.12
C SER A 216 2.87 1.81 -13.80
N ASN A 217 4.05 2.46 -13.88
CA ASN A 217 4.74 2.99 -12.70
C ASN A 217 3.85 3.92 -11.88
N GLY A 218 3.07 4.78 -12.54
CA GLY A 218 2.14 5.69 -11.87
C GLY A 218 1.06 4.98 -11.05
N SER A 219 0.69 3.76 -11.43
CA SER A 219 -0.28 2.94 -10.68
C SER A 219 0.36 2.18 -9.50
N ILE A 220 1.68 2.03 -9.48
CA ILE A 220 2.41 1.35 -8.40
C ILE A 220 2.53 2.27 -7.18
N MET A 221 2.60 3.58 -7.37
CA MET A 221 2.70 4.55 -6.28
C MET A 221 1.58 4.42 -5.23
N PRO A 222 0.28 4.52 -5.58
CA PRO A 222 -0.78 4.37 -4.60
C PRO A 222 -0.78 2.98 -3.94
N LEU A 223 -0.39 1.92 -4.68
CA LEU A 223 -0.24 0.58 -4.11
C LEU A 223 0.86 0.55 -3.04
N ALA A 224 2.03 1.13 -3.32
CA ALA A 224 3.15 1.21 -2.37
C ALA A 224 2.75 1.98 -1.10
N VAL A 225 2.05 3.10 -1.25
CA VAL A 225 1.54 3.88 -0.11
C VAL A 225 0.55 3.08 0.72
N ILE A 226 -0.44 2.41 0.10
CA ILE A 226 -1.38 1.54 0.81
C ILE A 226 -0.66 0.41 1.54
N ALA A 227 0.30 -0.23 0.87
CA ALA A 227 1.07 -1.35 1.41
C ALA A 227 1.93 -0.92 2.63
N ALA A 228 2.67 0.18 2.49
CA ALA A 228 3.46 0.80 3.56
C ALA A 228 2.59 1.18 4.75
N PHE A 229 1.45 1.84 4.49
CA PHE A 229 0.53 2.27 5.54
C PHE A 229 -0.04 1.07 6.31
N ARG A 230 -0.45 0.00 5.61
CA ARG A 230 -0.92 -1.25 6.24
C ARG A 230 0.16 -1.91 7.10
N MET A 231 1.40 -1.91 6.64
CA MET A 231 2.53 -2.42 7.43
C MET A 231 2.80 -1.54 8.66
N ARG A 232 2.82 -0.22 8.51
CA ARG A 232 3.02 0.74 9.61
C ARG A 232 1.95 0.61 10.69
N MET A 233 0.70 0.46 10.30
CA MET A 233 -0.40 0.25 11.25
C MET A 233 -0.23 -1.04 12.06
N ASN A 234 0.18 -2.13 11.41
CA ASN A 234 0.46 -3.39 12.11
C ASN A 234 1.62 -3.23 13.12
N GLU A 235 2.65 -2.45 12.78
CA GLU A 235 3.74 -2.09 13.69
C GLU A 235 3.27 -1.30 14.90
N MET A 236 2.49 -0.24 14.67
CA MET A 236 1.96 0.59 15.74
C MET A 236 1.02 -0.19 16.67
N TYR A 237 0.20 -1.08 16.13
CA TYR A 237 -0.66 -1.95 16.93
C TYR A 237 0.16 -2.92 17.80
N ALA A 238 1.18 -3.56 17.24
CA ALA A 238 2.07 -4.46 18.00
C ALA A 238 2.76 -3.72 19.15
N LEU A 239 3.27 -2.50 18.89
CA LEU A 239 3.88 -1.65 19.91
C LEU A 239 2.90 -1.28 21.02
N ASN A 240 1.70 -0.82 20.68
CA ASN A 240 0.70 -0.37 21.66
C ASN A 240 0.11 -1.50 22.50
N SER A 241 -0.01 -2.70 21.92
CA SER A 241 -0.58 -3.86 22.61
C SER A 241 0.44 -4.70 23.39
N GLY A 242 1.74 -4.44 23.20
CA GLY A 242 2.81 -5.30 23.71
C GLY A 242 2.79 -6.73 23.12
N ARG A 243 1.93 -6.99 22.12
CA ARG A 243 1.81 -8.29 21.46
C ARG A 243 2.79 -8.35 20.28
N PRO A 244 3.40 -9.52 20.01
CA PRO A 244 4.25 -9.68 18.83
C PRO A 244 3.46 -9.47 17.54
N PHE A 245 4.17 -9.02 16.50
CA PHE A 245 3.65 -8.83 15.14
C PHE A 245 2.83 -10.03 14.64
N ASN A 246 1.59 -9.79 14.22
CA ASN A 246 0.66 -10.80 13.69
C ASN A 246 0.36 -11.99 14.61
N VAL A 247 -0.03 -11.73 15.87
CA VAL A 247 -0.92 -12.68 16.57
C VAL A 247 -2.20 -12.79 15.75
N LYS A 248 -2.65 -14.01 15.43
CA LYS A 248 -3.96 -14.25 14.81
C LYS A 248 -4.98 -13.36 15.52
N LYS A 249 -5.77 -12.56 14.79
CA LYS A 249 -7.05 -12.09 15.33
C LYS A 249 -7.83 -13.36 15.70
N TYR A 250 -7.74 -13.78 16.96
CA TYR A 250 -8.90 -14.37 17.60
C TYR A 250 -9.95 -13.28 17.58
N SER A 251 -11.17 -13.64 17.18
CA SER A 251 -12.23 -12.68 16.97
C SER A 251 -12.35 -11.75 18.18
N GLU A 252 -12.71 -10.48 17.96
CA GLU A 252 -12.95 -9.50 19.03
C GLU A 252 -13.99 -9.95 20.09
N TYR A 253 -14.62 -11.12 19.91
CA TYR A 253 -15.46 -11.78 20.91
C TYR A 253 -14.69 -12.52 22.02
N ASP A 254 -13.39 -12.80 21.86
CA ASP A 254 -12.62 -13.52 22.89
C ASP A 254 -12.04 -12.57 23.96
N ASP A 255 -11.72 -11.32 23.61
CA ASP A 255 -11.23 -10.32 24.59
C ASP A 255 -12.38 -9.77 25.48
N VAL A 256 -13.65 -9.88 25.06
CA VAL A 256 -14.82 -9.50 25.88
C VAL A 256 -15.15 -10.55 26.95
N LYS A 257 -14.71 -11.80 26.79
CA LYS A 257 -14.90 -12.85 27.81
C LYS A 257 -13.84 -12.88 28.91
N ALA A 258 -12.74 -12.13 28.76
CA ALA A 258 -11.70 -12.04 29.79
C ALA A 258 -11.99 -10.97 30.86
N ILE A 259 -13.09 -10.22 30.73
CA ILE A 259 -13.61 -9.30 31.75
C ILE A 259 -15.06 -9.69 32.04
N ALA A 260 -15.24 -10.80 32.75
CA ALA A 260 -16.43 -11.14 33.53
C ALA A 260 -16.05 -12.13 34.63
#